data_AF-A0A9P5NMM9-F1
#
_entry.id   AF-A0A9P5NMM9-F1
#
_cell.length_a   1.000
_cell.length_b   1.000
_cell.length_c   1.000
_cell.angle_alpha   90.00
_cell.angle_beta   90.00
_cell.angle_gamma   90.00
#
_symmetry.space_group_name_H-M   'P 1'
#
loop_
_entity.id
_entity.type
_entity.pdbx_description
1 polymer ?
#
loop_
_entity_poly.entity_id
_entity_poly.type
_entity_poly.pdbx_seq_one_letter_code
_entity_poly.pdbx_strand_id
1 'polypeptide(L)'
;MDKRIAQNPHLEAMPDHAGPHYDVLQAVLTQNGMLEEGAIQALNTSWIHQHDEQIQRWDQQAIDDDDAAEAQQQQQEEEHLTKVDDMVTLKSVSSLKASRNVIPDADLSFQQMSMAKNALIPLMAKYEWTERAVNVFAQFFTLLEMHPHWLHEYGERALLVYQA
;
A
#
# COMPACT_ATOMS: atom_id res chain seq x y z
N MET A 1 13.08 -12.57 22.94
CA MET A 1 13.75 -12.20 21.67
C MET A 1 13.42 -13.31 20.70
N ASP A 2 12.23 -13.25 20.11
CA ASP A 2 11.77 -14.22 19.15
C ASP A 2 12.64 -14.14 17.89
N LYS A 3 13.18 -15.29 17.48
CA LYS A 3 14.06 -15.37 16.31
C LYS A 3 13.22 -15.09 15.07
N ARG A 4 13.41 -13.92 14.45
CA ARG A 4 12.82 -13.61 13.14
C ARG A 4 13.21 -14.70 12.13
N ILE A 5 12.25 -15.12 11.33
CA ILE A 5 12.49 -16.07 10.26
C ILE A 5 13.16 -15.27 9.11
N ALA A 6 14.32 -15.73 8.66
CA ALA A 6 15.12 -15.03 7.64
C ALA A 6 14.91 -15.59 6.21
N GLN A 7 14.25 -16.73 6.08
CA GLN A 7 14.05 -17.45 4.82
C GLN A 7 12.57 -17.79 4.66
N ASN A 8 12.00 -17.48 3.50
CA ASN A 8 10.56 -17.66 3.23
C ASN A 8 10.17 -19.15 3.27
N PRO A 9 9.34 -19.58 4.25
CA PRO A 9 8.92 -20.98 4.38
C PRO A 9 8.07 -21.45 3.20
N HIS A 10 7.31 -20.58 2.52
CA HIS A 10 6.45 -20.95 1.39
C HIS A 10 7.21 -21.52 0.18
N LEU A 11 8.54 -21.34 0.13
CA LEU A 11 9.38 -21.84 -0.96
C LEU A 11 9.91 -23.25 -0.67
N GLU A 12 9.74 -23.78 0.54
CA GLU A 12 10.18 -25.13 0.87
C GLU A 12 9.13 -26.16 0.44
N ALA A 13 9.54 -27.06 -0.47
CA ALA A 13 8.73 -28.21 -0.84
C ALA A 13 8.90 -29.35 0.17
N MET A 14 7.85 -30.15 0.35
CA MET A 14 7.90 -31.34 1.20
C MET A 14 9.06 -32.25 0.77
N PRO A 15 9.99 -32.61 1.69
CA PRO A 15 11.08 -33.52 1.38
C PRO A 15 10.55 -34.88 0.91
N ASP A 16 11.28 -35.52 0.00
CA ASP A 16 10.98 -36.90 -0.41
C ASP A 16 11.39 -37.86 0.72
N HIS A 17 10.46 -38.09 1.64
CA HIS A 17 10.64 -38.99 2.78
C HIS A 17 10.71 -40.47 2.38
N ALA A 18 10.39 -40.83 1.13
CA ALA A 18 10.58 -42.17 0.57
C ALA A 18 11.96 -42.35 -0.08
N GLY A 19 12.77 -41.29 -0.14
CA GLY A 19 14.12 -41.33 -0.70
C GLY A 19 15.16 -41.98 0.22
N PRO A 20 16.32 -42.39 -0.33
CA PRO A 20 17.36 -43.13 0.40
C PRO A 20 18.01 -42.37 1.56
N HIS A 21 17.76 -41.06 1.67
CA HIS A 21 18.24 -40.23 2.78
C HIS A 21 17.49 -40.50 4.10
N TYR A 22 16.30 -41.09 4.04
CA TYR A 22 15.47 -41.37 5.22
C TYR A 22 15.43 -42.85 5.61
N ASP A 23 16.12 -43.73 4.89
CA ASP A 23 16.15 -45.18 5.12
C ASP A 23 16.50 -45.55 6.57
N VAL A 24 17.47 -44.86 7.16
CA VAL A 24 17.89 -45.11 8.54
C VAL A 24 16.78 -44.75 9.53
N LEU A 25 16.05 -43.66 9.29
CA LEU A 25 14.94 -43.22 10.14
C LEU A 25 13.71 -44.13 9.96
N GLN A 26 13.41 -44.53 8.73
CA GLN A 26 12.35 -45.50 8.42
C GLN A 26 12.64 -46.87 9.05
N ALA A 27 13.88 -47.36 8.97
CA ALA A 27 14.33 -48.62 9.58
C ALA A 27 14.19 -48.60 11.11
N VAL A 28 14.50 -47.48 11.76
CA VAL A 28 14.34 -47.32 13.21
C VAL A 28 12.86 -47.30 13.62
N LEU A 29 11.99 -46.67 12.84
CA LEU A 29 10.55 -46.62 13.12
C LEU A 29 9.88 -47.98 12.89
N THR A 30 10.28 -48.70 11.84
CA THR A 30 9.78 -50.05 11.55
C THR A 30 10.27 -51.10 12.54
N GLN A 31 11.51 -50.97 13.03
CA GLN A 31 12.05 -51.83 14.09
C GLN A 31 11.28 -51.71 15.42
N ASN A 32 10.61 -50.57 15.65
CA ASN A 32 9.72 -50.35 16.79
C ASN A 32 8.26 -50.82 16.56
N GLY A 33 8.00 -51.56 15.47
CA GLY A 33 6.70 -52.18 15.20
C GLY A 33 5.71 -51.34 14.40
N MET A 34 6.13 -50.20 13.84
CA MET A 34 5.32 -49.47 12.85
C MET A 34 5.45 -50.11 11.46
N LEU A 35 4.35 -50.15 10.70
CA LEU A 35 4.39 -50.53 9.28
C LEU A 35 5.15 -49.44 8.49
N GLU A 36 5.90 -49.85 7.47
CA GLU A 36 6.74 -48.97 6.64
C GLU A 36 5.95 -47.80 6.03
N GLU A 37 4.74 -48.07 5.55
CA GLU A 37 3.81 -47.05 5.04
C GLU A 37 3.35 -46.07 6.15
N GLY A 38 3.18 -46.56 7.38
CA GLY A 38 2.82 -45.75 8.54
C GLY A 38 3.96 -44.85 9.02
N ALA A 39 5.21 -45.29 8.87
CA ALA A 39 6.39 -44.51 9.24
C ALA A 39 6.57 -43.28 8.34
N ILE A 40 6.39 -43.44 7.02
CA ILE A 40 6.44 -42.34 6.05
C ILE A 40 5.30 -41.35 6.30
N GLN A 41 4.09 -41.84 6.58
CA GLN A 41 2.93 -40.98 6.90
C GLN A 41 3.15 -40.17 8.19
N ALA A 42 3.75 -40.77 9.22
CA ALA A 42 4.06 -40.08 10.46
C ALA A 42 5.11 -38.97 10.26
N LEU A 43 6.15 -39.24 9.44
CA LEU A 43 7.15 -38.24 9.07
C LEU A 43 6.55 -37.09 8.26
N ASN A 44 5.71 -37.39 7.27
CA ASN A 44 5.00 -36.38 6.49
C ASN A 44 4.11 -35.51 7.38
N THR A 45 3.33 -36.12 8.27
CA THR A 45 2.42 -35.39 9.18
C THR A 45 3.21 -34.47 10.11
N SER A 46 4.32 -34.95 10.67
CA SER A 46 5.18 -34.15 11.53
C SER A 46 5.81 -32.98 10.78
N TRP A 47 6.24 -33.21 9.52
CA TRP A 47 6.81 -32.15 8.69
C TRP A 47 5.76 -31.09 8.34
N ILE A 48 4.57 -31.50 7.90
CA ILE A 48 3.45 -30.59 7.57
C ILE A 48 3.11 -29.72 8.77
N HIS A 49 2.98 -30.30 9.97
CA HIS A 49 2.68 -29.54 11.17
C HIS A 49 3.75 -28.49 11.49
N GLN A 50 5.04 -28.89 11.44
CA GLN A 50 6.14 -27.95 11.70
C GLN A 50 6.25 -26.87 10.62
N HIS A 51 5.95 -27.21 9.37
CA HIS A 51 6.00 -26.28 8.25
C HIS A 51 4.84 -25.26 8.31
N ASP A 52 3.64 -25.71 8.69
CA ASP A 52 2.48 -24.83 8.90
C ASP A 52 2.74 -23.82 10.03
N GLU A 53 3.30 -24.27 11.16
CA GLU A 53 3.71 -23.36 12.24
C GLU A 53 4.74 -22.31 11.80
N GLN A 54 5.64 -22.66 10.87
CA GLN A 54 6.61 -21.72 10.33
C GLN A 54 5.98 -20.71 9.37
N ILE A 55 5.05 -21.16 8.52
CA ILE A 55 4.25 -20.28 7.66
C ILE A 55 3.46 -19.28 8.51
N GLN A 56 2.72 -19.75 9.52
CA GLN A 56 1.94 -18.86 10.38
C GLN A 56 2.79 -17.80 11.08
N ARG A 57 3.99 -18.18 11.55
CA ARG A 57 4.93 -17.21 12.15
C ARG A 57 5.46 -16.21 11.14
N TRP A 58 5.72 -16.64 9.91
CA TRP A 58 6.15 -15.75 8.84
C TRP A 58 5.04 -14.77 8.45
N ASP A 59 3.81 -15.25 8.28
CA ASP A 59 2.65 -14.43 7.95
C ASP A 59 2.39 -13.39 9.04
N GLN A 60 2.46 -13.78 10.31
CA GLN A 60 2.33 -12.84 11.42
C GLN A 60 3.44 -11.79 11.40
N GLN A 61 4.69 -12.19 11.13
CA GLN A 61 5.80 -11.24 11.02
C GLN A 61 5.60 -10.25 9.85
N ALA A 62 5.05 -10.71 8.73
CA ALA A 62 4.76 -9.85 7.58
C ALA A 62 3.65 -8.83 7.90
N ILE A 63 2.60 -9.26 8.59
CA ILE A 63 1.52 -8.37 9.07
C ILE A 63 2.07 -7.34 10.05
N ASP A 64 2.84 -7.77 11.05
CA ASP A 64 3.40 -6.86 12.06
C ASP A 64 4.36 -5.83 11.42
N ASP A 65 5.15 -6.24 10.42
CA ASP A 65 6.06 -5.35 9.69
C ASP A 65 5.28 -4.35 8.80
N ASP A 66 4.15 -4.77 8.21
CA ASP A 66 3.26 -3.90 7.42
C ASP A 66 2.52 -2.90 8.31
N ASP A 67 1.90 -3.36 9.40
CA ASP A 67 1.24 -2.52 10.41
C ASP A 67 2.22 -1.48 11.00
N ALA A 68 3.46 -1.89 11.27
CA ALA A 68 4.50 -0.99 11.74
C ALA A 68 4.93 0.03 10.68
N ALA A 69 4.99 -0.38 9.40
CA ALA A 69 5.30 0.53 8.29
C ALA A 69 4.17 1.54 8.07
N GLU A 70 2.91 1.11 8.11
CA GLU A 70 1.74 1.99 8.02
C GLU A 70 1.69 2.98 9.18
N ALA A 71 1.93 2.52 10.42
CA ALA A 71 1.98 3.39 11.59
C ALA A 71 3.12 4.43 11.49
N GLN A 72 4.28 4.04 10.96
CA GLN A 72 5.39 4.96 10.71
C GLN A 72 5.07 5.97 9.61
N GLN A 73 4.41 5.55 8.53
CA GLN A 73 3.98 6.44 7.46
C GLN A 73 2.96 7.47 7.99
N GLN A 74 1.96 7.03 8.76
CA GLN A 74 0.99 7.93 9.37
C GLN A 74 1.68 8.94 10.31
N GLN A 75 2.64 8.51 11.13
CA GLN A 75 3.42 9.42 11.98
C GLN A 75 4.22 10.44 11.15
N GLN A 76 4.86 10.02 10.06
CA GLN A 76 5.61 10.92 9.18
C GLN A 76 4.70 11.90 8.44
N GLU A 77 3.53 11.46 7.97
CA GLU A 77 2.52 12.31 7.34
C GLU A 77 1.95 13.34 8.32
N GLU A 78 1.85 13.00 9.61
CA GLU A 78 1.41 13.93 10.65
C GLU A 78 2.43 15.05 10.94
N GLU A 79 3.72 14.83 10.67
CA GLU A 79 4.82 15.75 10.98
C GLU A 79 5.24 16.63 9.78
N HIS A 80 4.32 17.43 9.24
CA HIS A 80 4.66 18.39 8.17
C HIS A 80 5.05 19.78 8.73
N LEU A 81 6.25 20.27 8.36
CA LEU A 81 6.78 21.57 8.79
C LEU A 81 6.04 22.73 8.08
N THR A 82 5.38 23.62 8.82
CA THR A 82 4.88 24.90 8.26
C THR A 82 5.53 26.09 8.96
N LYS A 83 6.09 27.00 8.15
CA LYS A 83 6.71 28.24 8.62
C LYS A 83 5.62 29.31 8.76
N VAL A 84 5.25 29.65 9.99
CA VAL A 84 4.34 30.77 10.29
C VAL A 84 5.17 31.85 10.99
N ASP A 85 5.25 33.02 10.37
CA ASP A 85 5.77 34.29 10.93
C ASP A 85 6.97 34.13 11.90
N ASP A 86 8.14 33.84 11.33
CA ASP A 86 9.44 33.70 12.03
C ASP A 86 9.51 32.64 13.16
N MET A 87 8.52 31.75 13.28
CA MET A 87 8.58 30.61 14.21
C MET A 87 8.18 29.31 13.51
N VAL A 88 9.09 28.32 13.54
CA VAL A 88 8.79 26.97 13.08
C VAL A 88 7.95 26.28 14.16
N THR A 89 6.68 26.00 13.87
CA THR A 89 5.81 25.25 14.77
C THR A 89 5.43 23.93 14.13
N LEU A 90 5.59 22.83 14.88
CA LEU A 90 5.10 21.52 14.48
C LEU A 90 3.60 21.49 14.74
N LYS A 91 2.80 21.36 13.67
CA LYS A 91 1.36 21.15 13.77
C LYS A 91 1.00 19.87 13.05
N SER A 92 0.27 18.99 13.73
CA SER A 92 -0.29 17.79 13.12
C SER A 92 -1.12 18.15 11.90
N VAL A 93 -0.99 17.40 10.80
CA VAL A 93 -1.75 17.61 9.56
C VAL A 93 -3.26 17.50 9.78
N SER A 94 -3.72 16.75 10.78
CA SER A 94 -5.12 16.71 11.19
C SER A 94 -5.63 18.02 11.83
N SER A 95 -4.72 18.94 12.19
CA SER A 95 -5.05 20.31 12.61
C SER A 95 -5.16 21.30 11.45
N LEU A 96 -4.74 20.92 10.23
CA LEU A 96 -5.02 21.66 9.00
C LEU A 96 -6.47 21.41 8.63
N LYS A 97 -7.37 22.00 9.41
CA LYS A 97 -8.78 22.04 9.06
C LYS A 97 -8.87 22.70 7.70
N ALA A 98 -9.29 21.93 6.70
CA ALA A 98 -9.69 22.46 5.40
C ALA A 98 -10.50 23.74 5.65
N SER A 99 -10.13 24.84 4.97
CA SER A 99 -10.81 26.12 5.15
C SER A 99 -12.32 25.88 5.15
N ARG A 100 -13.08 26.60 5.98
CA ARG A 100 -14.54 26.41 6.07
C ARG A 100 -15.25 26.53 4.71
N ASN A 101 -14.57 27.06 3.71
CA ASN A 101 -15.04 27.24 2.34
C ASN A 101 -14.50 26.18 1.35
N VAL A 102 -13.81 25.13 1.82
CA VAL A 102 -13.34 24.03 0.98
C VAL A 102 -14.53 23.16 0.60
N ILE A 103 -14.69 22.94 -0.69
CA ILE A 103 -15.71 22.08 -1.28
C ILE A 103 -15.02 20.73 -1.55
N PRO A 104 -15.55 19.59 -1.06
CA PRO A 104 -15.03 18.27 -1.41
C PRO A 104 -15.07 18.04 -2.92
N ASP A 105 -14.09 17.33 -3.48
CA ASP A 105 -14.01 17.09 -4.94
C ASP A 105 -15.26 16.41 -5.51
N ALA A 106 -15.94 15.59 -4.70
CA ALA A 106 -17.20 14.93 -5.06
C ALA A 106 -18.38 15.90 -5.24
N ASP A 107 -18.33 17.07 -4.59
CA ASP A 107 -19.37 18.11 -4.61
C ASP A 107 -18.95 19.33 -5.46
N LEU A 108 -17.71 19.36 -5.96
CA LEU A 108 -17.19 20.43 -6.80
C LEU A 108 -17.88 20.40 -8.17
N SER A 109 -18.53 21.49 -8.59
CA SER A 109 -19.09 21.56 -9.94
C SER A 109 -18.04 21.92 -10.98
N PHE A 110 -18.29 21.56 -12.24
CA PHE A 110 -17.39 21.88 -13.32
C PHE A 110 -17.22 23.39 -13.50
N GLN A 111 -18.30 24.15 -13.34
CA GLN A 111 -18.27 25.60 -13.36
C GLN A 111 -17.37 26.17 -12.26
N GLN A 112 -17.44 25.63 -11.04
CA GLN A 112 -16.58 26.07 -9.93
C GLN A 112 -15.11 25.76 -10.20
N MET A 113 -14.80 24.58 -10.75
CA MET A 113 -13.45 24.22 -11.15
C MET A 113 -12.91 25.15 -12.25
N SER A 114 -13.69 25.44 -13.30
CA SER A 114 -13.27 26.35 -14.37
C SER A 114 -13.07 27.78 -13.86
N MET A 115 -13.92 28.26 -12.93
CA MET A 115 -13.70 29.54 -12.24
C MET A 115 -12.42 29.53 -11.40
N ALA A 116 -12.13 28.43 -10.69
CA ALA A 116 -10.93 28.27 -9.89
C ALA A 116 -9.64 28.24 -10.75
N LYS A 117 -9.64 27.51 -11.87
CA LYS A 117 -8.55 27.50 -12.87
C LYS A 117 -8.17 28.91 -13.30
N ASN A 118 -9.19 29.73 -13.64
CA ASN A 118 -8.97 31.11 -14.08
C ASN A 118 -8.32 31.99 -13.02
N ALA A 119 -8.45 31.66 -11.74
CA ALA A 119 -7.71 32.31 -10.66
C ALA A 119 -6.32 31.65 -10.44
N LEU A 120 -6.24 30.32 -10.56
CA LEU A 120 -5.04 29.54 -10.28
C LEU A 120 -3.89 29.86 -11.23
N ILE A 121 -4.14 29.88 -12.55
CA ILE A 121 -3.07 30.08 -13.54
C ILE A 121 -2.39 31.45 -13.41
N PRO A 122 -3.12 32.57 -13.25
CA PRO A 122 -2.51 33.87 -12.95
C PRO A 122 -1.74 33.89 -11.63
N LEU A 123 -2.20 33.16 -10.60
CA LEU A 123 -1.49 33.06 -9.33
C LEU A 123 -0.19 32.27 -9.49
N MET A 124 -0.19 31.14 -10.20
CA MET A 124 1.04 30.39 -10.48
C MET A 124 2.08 31.27 -11.17
N ALA A 125 1.67 32.04 -12.18
CA ALA A 125 2.55 33.00 -12.86
C ALA A 125 3.05 34.11 -11.92
N LYS A 126 2.20 34.57 -10.98
CA LYS A 126 2.55 35.62 -10.00
C LYS A 126 3.52 35.12 -8.93
N TYR A 127 3.45 33.85 -8.53
CA TYR A 127 4.27 33.25 -7.47
C TYR A 127 5.52 32.53 -8.01
N GLU A 128 6.05 33.00 -9.14
CA GLU A 128 7.34 32.54 -9.72
C GLU A 128 7.38 31.04 -10.07
N TRP A 129 6.23 30.44 -10.41
CA TRP A 129 6.24 29.08 -10.95
C TRP A 129 6.95 29.07 -12.31
N THR A 130 7.65 27.97 -12.61
CA THR A 130 8.32 27.84 -13.90
C THR A 130 7.31 27.97 -15.04
N GLU A 131 7.67 28.70 -16.11
CA GLU A 131 6.80 28.87 -17.28
C GLU A 131 6.35 27.52 -17.86
N ARG A 132 7.21 26.50 -17.78
CA ARG A 132 6.89 25.13 -18.15
C ARG A 132 5.75 24.56 -17.32
N ALA A 133 5.79 24.71 -16.00
CA ALA A 133 4.71 24.23 -15.12
C ALA A 133 3.40 24.96 -15.43
N VAL A 134 3.43 26.30 -15.52
CA VAL A 134 2.24 27.11 -15.86
C VAL A 134 1.63 26.67 -17.20
N ASN A 135 2.48 26.40 -18.20
CA ASN A 135 2.03 25.96 -19.52
C ASN A 135 1.43 24.54 -19.48
N VAL A 136 2.04 23.59 -18.76
CA VAL A 136 1.49 22.24 -18.60
C VAL A 136 0.11 22.27 -17.92
N PHE A 137 -0.06 23.07 -16.86
CA PHE A 137 -1.35 23.24 -16.21
C PHE A 137 -2.37 23.91 -17.14
N ALA A 138 -1.97 24.95 -17.88
CA ALA A 138 -2.84 25.60 -18.86
C ALA A 138 -3.32 24.64 -19.96
N GLN A 139 -2.42 23.82 -20.49
CA GLN A 139 -2.75 22.81 -21.49
C GLN A 139 -3.69 21.75 -20.92
N PHE A 140 -3.38 21.21 -19.74
CA PHE A 140 -4.19 20.20 -19.07
C PHE A 140 -5.64 20.66 -18.90
N PHE A 141 -5.83 21.82 -18.28
CA PHE A 141 -7.17 22.35 -18.06
C PHE A 141 -7.87 22.75 -19.37
N THR A 142 -7.14 23.13 -20.42
CA THR A 142 -7.76 23.44 -21.72
C THR A 142 -8.22 22.16 -22.43
N LEU A 143 -7.44 21.08 -22.34
CA LEU A 143 -7.83 19.78 -22.88
C LEU A 143 -9.06 19.21 -22.15
N LEU A 144 -9.12 19.41 -20.83
CA LEU A 144 -10.27 19.01 -20.03
C LEU A 144 -11.52 19.81 -20.41
N GLU A 145 -11.38 21.11 -20.70
CA GLU A 145 -12.49 21.96 -21.13
C GLU A 145 -13.00 21.69 -22.55
N MET A 146 -12.12 21.25 -23.44
CA MET A 146 -12.47 20.91 -24.82
C MET A 146 -12.97 19.47 -24.97
N HIS A 147 -13.08 18.71 -23.87
CA HIS A 147 -13.38 17.29 -23.95
C HIS A 147 -14.85 17.06 -24.39
N PRO A 148 -15.11 16.33 -25.50
CA PRO A 148 -16.47 16.15 -26.06
C PRO A 148 -17.47 15.46 -25.13
N HIS A 149 -16.98 14.84 -24.06
CA HIS A 149 -17.81 14.06 -23.14
C HIS A 149 -18.60 14.91 -22.14
N TRP A 150 -18.34 16.22 -21.99
CA TRP A 150 -19.19 17.09 -21.15
C TRP A 150 -20.66 17.17 -21.58
N LEU A 151 -20.95 16.93 -22.85
CA LEU A 151 -22.33 16.96 -23.34
C LEU A 151 -23.17 15.74 -22.92
N HIS A 152 -22.54 14.74 -22.28
CA HIS A 152 -23.22 13.53 -21.84
C HIS A 152 -23.77 13.70 -20.42
N GLU A 153 -24.90 13.05 -20.13
CA GLU A 153 -25.70 13.17 -18.90
C GLU A 153 -24.92 12.97 -17.58
N TYR A 154 -23.74 12.34 -17.64
CA TYR A 154 -22.83 12.12 -16.50
C TYR A 154 -21.37 12.58 -16.75
N GLY A 155 -21.13 13.27 -17.87
CA GLY A 155 -19.78 13.65 -18.31
C GLY A 155 -19.09 14.64 -17.39
N GLU A 156 -19.86 15.54 -16.77
CA GLU A 156 -19.36 16.51 -15.80
C GLU A 156 -18.73 15.83 -14.58
N ARG A 157 -19.44 14.87 -13.97
CA ARG A 157 -18.96 14.11 -12.81
C ARG A 157 -17.81 13.17 -13.16
N ALA A 158 -17.85 12.53 -14.33
CA ALA A 158 -16.80 11.62 -14.77
C ALA A 158 -15.46 12.33 -14.98
N LEU A 159 -15.47 13.55 -15.52
CA LEU A 159 -14.26 14.34 -15.76
C LEU A 159 -13.67 14.93 -14.48
N LEU A 160 -14.51 15.24 -13.49
CA LEU A 160 -14.06 15.71 -12.18
C LEU A 160 -13.48 14.58 -11.32
N VAL A 161 -14.00 13.35 -11.40
CA VAL A 161 -13.41 12.19 -10.71
C VAL A 161 -12.05 11.80 -11.30
N TYR A 162 -11.85 11.99 -12.61
CA TYR A 162 -10.56 11.71 -13.25
C TYR A 162 -9.45 12.72 -12.90
N GLN A 163 -9.81 13.88 -12.34
CA GLN A 163 -8.85 14.92 -11.97
C GLN A 163 -8.27 14.75 -10.55
N ALA A 164 -8.89 13.89 -9.72
CA ALA A 164 -8.50 13.59 -8.34
C ALA A 164 -7.55 12.38 -8.31
#